data_AF-A0A7W0K9B9-F1
#
_entry.id   AF-A0A7W0K9B9-F1
#
_cell.length_a   1.000
_cell.length_b   1.000
_cell.length_c   1.000
_cell.angle_alpha   90.00
_cell.angle_beta   90.00
_cell.angle_gamma   90.00
#
_symmetry.space_group_name_H-M   'P 1'
#
loop_
_entity.id
_entity.type
_entity.pdbx_description
1 polymer ?
#
loop_
_entity_poly.entity_id
_entity_poly.type
_entity_poly.pdbx_seq_one_letter_code
_entity_poly.pdbx_strand_id
1 'polypeptide(L)'
;MARPIWRGSLSFGLVAIPVQLHTAVRENRPKFRLLHAKDKSPIKYERVCQRDGTPVAWQDLVKGDEYEKGRYVVLTKEDFKDAAVCRRDCGGPDMADTERVTVPPSELKLATDLIEALAAEWTPMF
;
A
#
# COMPACT_ATOMS: atom_id res chain seq x y z
N MET A 1 12.64 -11.73 10.96
CA MET A 1 11.42 -12.58 11.09
C MET A 1 10.27 -11.92 10.37
N ALA A 2 9.53 -12.66 9.54
CA ALA A 2 8.41 -12.12 8.77
C ALA A 2 7.19 -11.90 9.68
N ARG A 3 6.77 -10.65 9.88
CA ARG A 3 5.50 -10.34 10.57
C ARG A 3 4.31 -10.71 9.67
N PRO A 4 3.27 -11.37 10.19
CA PRO A 4 2.04 -11.59 9.45
C PRO A 4 1.37 -10.24 9.20
N ILE A 5 0.80 -10.10 8.01
CA ILE A 5 0.05 -8.91 7.60
C ILE A 5 -1.34 -8.98 8.21
N TRP A 6 -1.89 -10.18 8.22
CA TRP A 6 -3.24 -10.44 8.68
C TRP A 6 -3.35 -11.82 9.31
N ARG A 7 -4.26 -11.95 10.26
CA ARG A 7 -4.62 -13.20 10.93
C ARG A 7 -6.12 -13.32 10.90
N GLY A 8 -6.61 -14.49 10.52
CA GLY A 8 -8.04 -14.78 10.51
C GLY A 8 -8.29 -16.27 10.58
N SER A 9 -9.56 -16.64 10.41
CA SER A 9 -10.03 -18.01 10.45
C SER A 9 -10.88 -18.31 9.22
N LEU A 10 -10.53 -19.35 8.49
CA LEU A 10 -11.30 -19.84 7.36
C LEU A 10 -12.17 -21.00 7.83
N SER A 11 -13.49 -20.87 7.70
CA SER A 11 -14.44 -21.88 8.16
C SER A 11 -15.10 -22.58 6.97
N PHE A 12 -15.04 -23.91 6.96
CA PHE A 12 -15.71 -24.76 5.97
C PHE A 12 -16.77 -25.60 6.68
N GLY A 13 -18.03 -25.14 6.61
CA GLY A 13 -19.17 -25.78 7.27
C GLY A 13 -19.02 -25.83 8.80
N LEU A 14 -18.46 -26.95 9.31
CA LEU A 14 -18.26 -27.21 10.74
C LEU A 14 -16.80 -27.09 11.22
N VAL A 15 -15.82 -26.98 10.32
CA VAL A 15 -14.40 -26.91 10.70
C VAL A 15 -13.87 -25.50 10.51
N ALA A 16 -13.23 -24.94 11.55
CA ALA A 16 -12.57 -23.64 11.53
C ALA A 16 -11.05 -23.79 11.58
N ILE A 17 -10.36 -23.32 10.54
CA ILE A 17 -8.90 -23.39 10.42
C ILE A 17 -8.30 -21.98 10.59
N PRO A 18 -7.43 -21.74 11.58
CA PRO A 18 -6.75 -20.46 11.72
C PRO A 18 -5.67 -20.31 10.64
N VAL A 19 -5.67 -19.17 9.94
CA VAL A 19 -4.72 -18.86 8.87
C VAL A 19 -3.98 -17.55 9.15
N GLN A 20 -2.73 -17.50 8.73
CA GLN A 20 -1.88 -16.30 8.83
C GLN A 20 -1.36 -15.93 7.44
N LEU A 21 -1.59 -14.68 7.03
CA LEU A 21 -1.12 -14.18 5.74
C LEU A 21 0.27 -13.56 5.91
N HIS A 22 1.25 -14.10 5.19
CA HIS A 22 2.61 -13.55 5.12
C HIS A 22 2.89 -13.09 3.68
N THR A 23 3.46 -11.91 3.49
CA THR A 23 4.02 -11.52 2.18
C THR A 23 5.15 -12.47 1.81
N ALA A 24 5.00 -13.12 0.67
CA ALA A 24 6.03 -13.95 0.06
C ALA A 24 7.23 -13.13 -0.45
N VAL A 25 6.98 -11.90 -0.92
CA VAL A 25 8.02 -11.00 -1.46
C VAL A 25 8.27 -9.86 -0.47
N ARG A 26 9.55 -9.68 -0.10
CA ARG A 26 10.01 -8.52 0.66
C ARG A 26 10.88 -7.68 -0.26
N GLU A 27 10.36 -6.53 -0.68
CA GLU A 27 11.16 -5.57 -1.44
C GLU A 27 12.12 -4.86 -0.48
N ASN A 28 13.38 -5.30 -0.46
CA ASN A 28 14.44 -4.66 0.31
C ASN A 28 15.23 -3.72 -0.59
N ARG A 29 14.73 -2.50 -0.80
CA ARG A 29 15.50 -1.45 -1.48
C ARG A 29 16.36 -0.70 -0.47
N PRO A 30 17.69 -0.65 -0.63
CA PRO A 30 18.53 0.17 0.23
C PRO A 30 18.15 1.65 0.08
N LYS A 31 17.88 2.32 1.21
CA LYS A 31 17.59 3.75 1.25
C LYS A 31 18.90 4.52 1.34
N PHE A 32 19.28 5.21 0.26
CA PHE A 32 20.44 6.08 0.26
C PHE A 32 20.09 7.45 0.82
N ARG A 33 20.97 8.02 1.66
CA ARG A 33 20.89 9.43 2.08
C ARG A 33 21.88 10.24 1.26
N LEU A 34 21.48 11.46 0.91
CA LEU A 34 22.35 12.40 0.20
C LEU A 34 23.33 13.02 1.21
N LEU A 35 24.62 12.84 0.93
CA LEU A 35 25.72 13.29 1.79
C LEU A 35 26.57 14.34 1.05
N HIS A 36 27.13 15.29 1.80
CA HIS A 36 28.11 16.24 1.29
C HIS A 36 29.41 15.50 0.90
N ALA A 37 29.95 15.77 -0.30
CA ALA A 37 31.08 14.99 -0.84
C ALA A 37 32.38 15.13 -0.02
N LYS A 38 32.59 16.26 0.65
CA LYS A 38 33.81 16.51 1.45
C LYS A 38 33.70 15.98 2.87
N ASP A 39 32.58 16.28 3.54
CA ASP A 39 32.42 16.06 4.99
C ASP A 39 31.57 14.83 5.32
N LYS A 40 30.95 14.21 4.30
CA LYS A 40 30.01 13.08 4.43
C LYS A 40 28.83 13.38 5.35
N SER A 41 28.54 14.66 5.59
CA SER A 41 27.43 15.11 6.41
C SER A 41 26.10 15.01 5.66
N PRO A 42 24.99 14.66 6.32
CA PRO A 42 23.67 14.66 5.70
C PRO A 42 23.24 16.06 5.24
N ILE A 43 22.63 16.15 4.05
CA ILE A 43 22.12 17.42 3.51
C ILE A 43 20.70 17.68 4.05
N LYS A 44 20.46 18.92 4.49
CA LYS A 44 19.12 19.42 4.85
C LYS A 44 18.54 20.20 3.67
N TYR A 45 17.29 19.92 3.33
CA TYR A 45 16.55 20.65 2.30
C TYR A 45 15.66 21.71 2.95
N GLU A 46 15.80 22.95 2.48
CA GLU A 46 14.91 24.05 2.84
C GLU A 46 14.22 24.59 1.59
N ARG A 47 12.95 24.99 1.73
CA ARG A 47 12.17 25.59 0.65
C ARG A 47 12.38 27.09 0.75
N VAL A 48 12.88 27.71 -0.32
CA VAL A 48 13.14 29.15 -0.38
C VAL A 48 12.26 29.80 -1.44
N CYS A 49 11.72 30.98 -1.13
CA CYS A 49 10.98 31.79 -2.11
C CYS A 49 11.96 32.31 -3.16
N GLN A 50 11.66 32.15 -4.46
CA GLN A 50 12.54 32.64 -5.53
C GLN A 50 12.66 34.17 -5.58
N ARG A 51 11.64 34.89 -5.10
CA ARG A 51 11.61 36.35 -5.11
C ARG A 51 12.42 36.95 -3.96
N ASP A 52 12.27 36.40 -2.78
CA ASP A 52 12.76 37.01 -1.53
C ASP A 52 13.97 36.26 -0.94
N GLY A 53 14.26 35.06 -1.43
CA GLY A 53 15.35 34.20 -0.94
C GLY A 53 15.14 33.67 0.48
N THR A 54 13.99 33.94 1.09
CA THR A 54 13.66 33.57 2.46
C THR A 54 13.10 32.14 2.54
N PRO A 55 13.40 31.40 3.62
CA PRO A 55 12.82 30.08 3.84
C PRO A 55 11.33 30.20 4.15
N VAL A 56 10.50 29.41 3.48
CA VAL A 56 9.04 29.43 3.63
C VAL A 56 8.58 28.23 4.45
N ALA A 57 7.76 28.49 5.46
CA ALA A 57 7.16 27.45 6.30
C ALA A 57 6.02 26.75 5.57
N TRP A 58 5.75 25.49 5.93
CA TRP A 58 4.67 24.68 5.33
C TRP A 58 3.27 25.30 5.40
N GLN A 59 3.03 26.18 6.39
CA GLN A 59 1.73 26.82 6.59
C GLN A 59 1.45 27.90 5.54
N ASP A 60 2.50 28.51 4.99
CA ASP A 60 2.39 29.61 4.02
C ASP A 60 2.44 29.09 2.57
N LEU A 61 2.53 27.78 2.37
CA LEU A 61 2.52 27.16 1.05
C LEU A 61 1.08 26.97 0.56
N VAL A 62 0.75 27.69 -0.51
CA VAL A 62 -0.48 27.47 -1.29
C VAL A 62 -0.15 26.70 -2.56
N LYS A 63 -1.08 25.83 -3.00
CA LYS A 63 -0.96 25.15 -4.30
C LYS A 63 -1.51 26.09 -5.37
N GLY A 64 -0.71 26.42 -6.36
CA GLY A 64 -1.15 27.19 -7.53
C GLY A 64 -0.95 26.38 -8.80
N ASP A 65 -1.89 26.49 -9.74
CA ASP A 65 -1.72 25.95 -11.09
C ASP A 65 -1.46 27.09 -12.09
N GLU A 66 -0.60 26.84 -13.08
CA GLU A 66 -0.21 27.84 -14.07
C GLU A 66 -1.15 27.76 -15.28
N TYR A 67 -2.04 28.74 -15.42
CA TYR A 67 -2.98 28.78 -16.55
C TYR A 67 -2.37 29.45 -17.79
N GLU A 68 -1.52 30.44 -17.58
CA GLU A 68 -0.79 31.17 -18.62
C GLU A 68 0.61 31.47 -18.10
N LYS A 69 1.61 31.63 -18.98
CA LYS A 69 3.01 31.85 -18.58
C LYS A 69 3.14 32.98 -17.55
N GLY A 70 3.48 32.64 -16.32
CA GLY A 70 3.64 33.57 -15.20
C GLY A 70 2.36 34.02 -14.50
N ARG A 71 1.20 33.42 -14.80
CA ARG A 71 -0.08 33.64 -14.10
C ARG A 71 -0.51 32.37 -13.39
N TYR A 72 -0.70 32.48 -12.08
CA TYR A 72 -1.03 31.35 -11.20
C TYR A 72 -2.42 31.53 -10.59
N VAL A 73 -3.23 30.48 -10.61
CA VAL A 73 -4.50 30.41 -9.88
C VAL A 73 -4.25 29.62 -8.60
N VAL A 74 -4.53 30.25 -7.45
CA VAL A 74 -4.40 29.58 -6.14
C VAL A 74 -5.59 28.66 -5.93
N LEU A 75 -5.32 27.37 -5.75
CA LEU A 75 -6.32 26.33 -5.47
C LEU A 75 -6.37 26.07 -3.96
N THR A 76 -7.57 26.16 -3.40
CA THR A 76 -7.85 25.85 -2.01
C THR A 76 -8.07 24.34 -1.82
N LYS A 77 -8.07 23.85 -0.57
CA LYS A 77 -8.26 22.42 -0.31
C LYS A 77 -9.65 21.95 -0.71
N GLU A 78 -10.61 22.85 -0.65
CA GLU A 78 -12.01 22.68 -1.04
C GLU A 78 -12.09 22.39 -2.55
N ASP A 79 -11.36 23.14 -3.38
CA ASP A 79 -11.29 22.92 -4.83
C ASP A 79 -10.73 21.52 -5.18
N PHE A 80 -9.74 21.02 -4.42
CA PHE A 80 -9.22 19.65 -4.61
C PHE A 80 -10.23 18.56 -4.23
N LYS A 81 -11.09 18.84 -3.26
CA LYS A 81 -12.13 17.89 -2.83
C LYS A 81 -13.24 17.80 -3.87
N ASP A 82 -13.62 18.91 -4.47
CA ASP A 82 -14.63 18.97 -5.52
C ASP A 82 -14.09 18.48 -6.88
N ALA A 83 -12.81 18.75 -7.18
CA ALA A 83 -12.12 18.25 -8.36
C ALA A 83 -11.72 16.76 -8.27
N ALA A 84 -11.72 16.19 -7.07
CA ALA A 84 -11.67 14.74 -6.89
C ALA A 84 -13.00 14.11 -7.34
N VAL A 85 -13.31 14.23 -8.64
CA VAL A 85 -14.16 13.27 -9.32
C VAL A 85 -13.57 11.92 -8.98
N CYS A 86 -14.38 11.08 -8.34
CA CYS A 86 -14.05 9.72 -7.97
C CYS A 86 -13.73 8.94 -9.26
N ARG A 87 -12.49 9.08 -9.72
CA ARG A 87 -11.86 8.13 -10.61
C ARG A 87 -11.72 6.91 -9.73
N ARG A 88 -12.66 5.99 -9.93
CA ARG A 88 -12.60 4.61 -9.44
C ARG A 88 -11.14 4.21 -9.25
N ASP A 89 -10.88 3.62 -8.09
CA ASP A 89 -9.66 2.88 -7.75
C ASP A 89 -8.59 3.69 -7.02
N CYS A 90 -8.92 4.36 -5.91
CA CYS A 90 -7.95 4.64 -4.83
C CYS A 90 -8.62 4.65 -3.44
N GLY A 91 -9.58 3.76 -3.21
CA GLY A 91 -9.86 3.27 -1.85
C GLY A 91 -8.93 2.09 -1.62
N GLY A 92 -7.78 2.31 -0.98
CA GLY A 92 -7.20 1.20 -0.22
C GLY A 92 -8.28 0.80 0.80
N PRO A 93 -8.68 -0.47 0.88
CA PRO A 93 -9.74 -0.82 1.81
C PRO A 93 -9.23 -0.54 3.22
N ASP A 94 -9.88 0.41 3.91
CA ASP A 94 -9.98 0.35 5.35
C ASP A 94 -10.70 -0.97 5.65
N MET A 95 -9.91 -2.01 5.90
CA MET A 95 -10.32 -3.42 6.00
C MET A 95 -10.97 -3.70 7.38
N ALA A 96 -11.91 -2.84 7.79
CA ALA A 96 -12.76 -3.07 8.95
C ALA A 96 -14.08 -3.77 8.57
N ASP A 97 -14.43 -3.80 7.29
CA ASP A 97 -15.64 -4.47 6.82
C ASP A 97 -15.31 -5.90 6.36
N THR A 98 -15.62 -6.85 7.24
CA THR A 98 -15.59 -8.29 6.97
C THR A 98 -16.72 -8.63 6.01
N GLU A 99 -16.49 -8.49 4.70
CA GLU A 99 -17.30 -9.23 3.74
C GLU A 99 -16.83 -10.68 3.73
N ARG A 100 -17.72 -11.55 4.23
CA ARG A 100 -17.57 -12.99 4.14
C ARG A 100 -17.45 -13.36 2.65
N VAL A 101 -16.22 -13.62 2.20
CA VAL A 101 -16.01 -14.31 0.92
C VAL A 101 -16.43 -15.77 1.13
N THR A 102 -17.71 -16.07 0.89
CA THR A 102 -18.19 -17.44 0.79
C THR A 102 -17.73 -18.00 -0.54
N VAL A 103 -16.74 -18.90 -0.51
CA VAL A 103 -16.29 -19.64 -1.69
C VAL A 103 -17.34 -20.71 -2.01
N PRO A 104 -17.89 -20.75 -3.24
CA PRO A 104 -18.90 -21.74 -3.60
C PRO A 104 -18.32 -23.17 -3.56
N PRO A 105 -19.13 -24.19 -3.23
CA PRO A 105 -18.66 -25.57 -3.02
C PRO A 105 -17.98 -26.23 -4.23
N SER A 106 -18.15 -25.67 -5.43
CA SER A 106 -17.55 -26.20 -6.67
C SER A 106 -16.05 -26.01 -6.76
N GLU A 107 -15.50 -24.94 -6.16
CA GLU A 107 -14.04 -24.69 -6.19
C GLU A 107 -13.27 -25.50 -5.14
N LEU A 108 -13.97 -26.01 -4.11
CA LEU A 108 -13.37 -26.86 -3.09
C LEU A 108 -12.97 -28.24 -3.63
N LYS A 109 -13.64 -28.75 -4.68
CA LYS A 109 -13.28 -30.05 -5.29
C LYS A 109 -11.86 -30.07 -5.84
N LEU A 110 -11.46 -29.01 -6.55
CA LEU A 110 -10.11 -28.92 -7.13
C LEU A 110 -9.01 -28.88 -6.06
N ALA A 111 -9.29 -28.23 -4.92
CA ALA A 111 -8.34 -28.17 -3.82
C ALA A 111 -8.25 -29.51 -3.07
N THR A 112 -9.38 -30.22 -2.88
CA THR A 112 -9.39 -31.55 -2.25
C THR A 112 -8.74 -32.60 -3.15
N ASP A 113 -9.00 -32.60 -4.46
CA ASP A 113 -8.39 -33.52 -5.43
C ASP A 113 -6.86 -33.34 -5.51
N LEU A 114 -6.36 -32.10 -5.41
CA LEU A 114 -4.91 -31.83 -5.37
C LEU A 114 -4.25 -32.34 -4.09
N ILE A 115 -4.94 -32.27 -2.96
CA ILE A 115 -4.43 -32.77 -1.67
C ILE A 115 -4.44 -34.30 -1.65
N GLU A 116 -5.49 -34.96 -2.15
CA GLU A 116 -5.50 -36.43 -2.27
C GLU A 116 -4.47 -36.93 -3.27
N ALA A 117 -4.27 -36.26 -4.41
CA ALA A 117 -3.25 -36.62 -5.38
C ALA A 117 -1.83 -36.52 -4.79
N LEU A 118 -1.52 -35.44 -4.06
CA LEU A 118 -0.24 -35.26 -3.38
C LEU A 118 -0.04 -36.24 -2.21
N ALA A 119 -1.11 -36.63 -1.51
CA ALA A 119 -1.04 -37.62 -0.43
C ALA A 119 -0.79 -39.05 -0.97
N ALA A 120 -1.35 -39.39 -2.14
CA ALA A 120 -1.16 -40.68 -2.79
C ALA A 120 0.27 -40.88 -3.32
N GLU A 121 0.97 -39.82 -3.73
CA GLU A 121 2.38 -39.90 -4.16
C GLU A 121 3.36 -40.14 -2.99
N TRP A 122 2.93 -39.97 -1.74
CA TRP A 122 3.78 -40.07 -0.55
C TRP A 122 3.54 -41.30 0.34
N THR A 123 2.71 -42.26 -0.10
CA THR A 123 2.45 -43.52 0.63
C THR A 123 3.06 -44.75 -0.06
N PRO A 124 4.39 -44.90 -0.03
CA PRO A 124 4.92 -46.25 0.22
C PRO A 124 6.14 -46.20 1.13
N MET A 125 5.96 -45.91 2.43
CA MET A 125 6.94 -46.30 3.45
C MET A 125 6.44 -46.29 4.92
N PHE A 126 5.14 -46.52 5.14
CA PHE A 126 4.62 -46.95 6.44
C PHE A 126 3.58 -48.06 6.23
#